data_AF-A0A2J4R598-F1
#
_entry.id   AF-A0A2J4R598-F1
#
_cell.length_a   1.000
_cell.length_b   1.000
_cell.length_c   1.000
_cell.angle_alpha   90.00
_cell.angle_beta   90.00
_cell.angle_gamma   90.00
#
_symmetry.space_group_name_H-M   'P 1'
#
loop_
_entity.id
_entity.type
_entity.pdbx_description
1 polymer ?
#
loop_
_entity_poly.entity_id
_entity_poly.type
_entity_poly.pdbx_seq_one_letter_code
_entity_poly.pdbx_strand_id
1 'polypeptide(L)'
;MLKILLLFALLLAGIVVGPMIAGHQGYVLIQTDNYNIETSVTGLAIIMILTMVVLFAIEWLLRRIFRTGAHTRGWFVGRKRRRARKQTEQALLKLAEGDYQQVEKLMAKNADHAEQPVVNYLLAAEAAQQRGDEARANQHLERATELAGDDLIPVEITRVRLQLARNENHAARHGIDKLLEITPRHPEVLRLAEQAYIRTGAWNSLLDIIPSMAKANVSDEEHRAELEQLAWIGLMDKTLADGGSEGLRDWWKSQNRKTRSQVALQVAMANRLIESDDHDTAQQIIIEGLK
;
A
#
# COMPACT_ATOMS: atom_id res chain seq x y z
N MET A 1 7.31 -52.04 5.93
CA MET A 1 8.77 -51.84 5.79
C MET A 1 9.58 -52.87 6.58
N LEU A 2 9.39 -53.03 7.90
CA LEU A 2 10.17 -53.97 8.72
C LEU A 2 10.05 -55.45 8.28
N LYS A 3 8.82 -55.92 7.97
CA LYS A 3 8.58 -57.30 7.49
C LYS A 3 9.25 -57.61 6.15
N ILE A 4 9.30 -56.63 5.25
CA ILE A 4 9.93 -56.76 3.92
C ILE A 4 11.46 -56.76 4.07
N LEU A 5 12.00 -55.95 4.98
CA LEU A 5 13.42 -55.90 5.29
C LEU A 5 13.92 -57.21 5.95
N LEU A 6 13.12 -57.80 6.83
CA LEU A 6 13.39 -59.12 7.42
C LEU A 6 13.40 -60.25 6.38
N LEU A 7 12.44 -60.26 5.46
CA LEU A 7 12.39 -61.20 4.34
C LEU A 7 13.58 -61.04 3.40
N PHE A 8 13.98 -59.79 3.13
CA PHE A 8 15.14 -59.48 2.30
C PHE A 8 16.45 -59.92 2.98
N ALA A 9 16.59 -59.69 4.29
CA ALA A 9 17.73 -60.14 5.07
C ALA A 9 17.84 -61.68 5.13
N LEU A 10 16.70 -62.38 5.25
CA LEU A 10 16.65 -63.85 5.23
C LEU A 10 17.06 -64.41 3.85
N LEU A 11 16.62 -63.76 2.77
CA LEU A 11 16.98 -64.14 1.39
C LEU A 11 18.47 -63.90 1.11
N LEU A 12 19.00 -62.76 1.59
CA LEU A 12 20.43 -62.43 1.58
C LEU A 12 21.25 -63.48 2.35
N ALA A 13 20.80 -63.87 3.54
CA ALA A 13 21.45 -64.91 4.33
C ALA A 13 21.47 -66.25 3.58
N GLY A 14 20.39 -66.61 2.88
CA GLY A 14 20.33 -67.81 2.04
C GLY A 14 21.33 -67.80 0.87
N ILE A 15 21.47 -66.67 0.17
CA ILE A 15 22.42 -66.50 -0.95
C ILE A 15 23.88 -66.55 -0.46
N VAL A 16 24.15 -66.09 0.76
CA VAL A 16 25.49 -66.07 1.35
C VAL A 16 25.89 -67.42 1.94
N VAL A 17 24.99 -68.05 2.69
CA VAL A 17 25.25 -69.30 3.41
C VAL A 17 25.18 -70.51 2.47
N GLY A 18 24.31 -70.49 1.47
CA GLY A 18 24.12 -71.60 0.53
C GLY A 18 25.40 -72.05 -0.20
N PRO A 19 26.16 -71.14 -0.85
CA PRO A 19 27.41 -71.49 -1.53
C PRO A 19 28.54 -71.87 -0.56
N MET A 20 28.52 -71.35 0.67
CA MET A 20 29.50 -71.67 1.70
C MET A 20 29.37 -73.13 2.18
N ILE A 21 28.14 -73.67 2.17
CA ILE A 21 27.86 -75.08 2.49
C ILE A 21 28.14 -76.00 1.28
N ALA A 22 28.03 -75.50 0.04
CA ALA A 22 28.15 -76.30 -1.18
C ALA A 22 29.60 -76.59 -1.64
N GLY A 23 30.63 -76.13 -0.91
CA GLY A 23 32.02 -76.56 -1.11
C GLY A 23 32.75 -76.04 -2.36
N HIS A 24 32.13 -75.19 -3.18
CA HIS A 24 32.73 -74.58 -4.37
C HIS A 24 32.81 -73.05 -4.23
N GLN A 25 33.86 -72.56 -3.56
CA GLN A 25 34.18 -71.13 -3.55
C GLN A 25 35.01 -70.79 -4.79
N GLY A 26 34.35 -70.27 -5.84
CA GLY A 26 35.07 -69.52 -6.87
C GLY A 26 35.81 -68.34 -6.23
N TYR A 27 36.99 -67.99 -6.74
CA TYR A 27 37.77 -66.84 -6.28
C TYR A 27 37.75 -65.71 -7.31
N VAL A 28 37.84 -64.47 -6.84
CA VAL A 28 37.99 -63.27 -7.63
C VAL A 28 39.31 -62.62 -7.23
N LEU A 29 40.22 -62.51 -8.19
CA LEU A 29 41.45 -61.73 -8.04
C LEU A 29 41.24 -60.38 -8.72
N ILE A 30 41.34 -59.30 -7.95
CA ILE A 30 41.38 -57.94 -8.47
C ILE A 30 42.84 -57.49 -8.41
N GLN A 31 43.49 -57.44 -9.57
CA GLN A 31 44.89 -57.05 -9.71
C GLN A 31 44.97 -55.59 -10.17
N THR A 32 45.64 -54.77 -9.36
CA THR A 32 46.02 -53.38 -9.67
C THR A 32 47.55 -53.28 -9.67
N ASP A 33 48.13 -52.26 -10.29
CA ASP A 33 49.59 -52.11 -10.46
C ASP A 33 50.42 -52.29 -9.17
N ASN A 34 49.87 -51.94 -8.00
CA ASN A 34 50.56 -52.05 -6.70
C ASN A 34 49.88 -52.97 -5.68
N TYR A 35 48.70 -53.53 -5.97
CA TYR A 35 47.94 -54.32 -4.99
C TYR A 35 47.11 -55.43 -5.65
N ASN A 36 47.24 -56.63 -5.10
CA ASN A 36 46.42 -57.79 -5.43
C ASN A 36 45.45 -58.05 -4.29
N ILE A 37 44.15 -57.92 -4.56
CA ILE A 37 43.10 -58.25 -3.60
C ILE A 37 42.46 -59.56 -4.04
N GLU A 38 42.69 -60.60 -3.25
CA GLU A 38 42.07 -61.91 -3.41
C GLU A 38 40.84 -62.01 -2.50
N THR A 39 39.66 -62.16 -3.09
CA THR A 39 38.42 -62.41 -2.35
C THR A 39 37.68 -63.60 -2.95
N SER A 40 36.88 -64.29 -2.14
CA SER A 40 35.93 -65.27 -2.69
C SER A 40 34.81 -64.56 -3.45
N VAL A 41 34.22 -65.23 -4.45
CA VAL A 41 33.04 -64.75 -5.19
C VAL A 41 31.89 -64.45 -4.22
N THR A 42 31.74 -65.25 -3.17
CA THR A 42 30.75 -65.01 -2.11
C THR A 42 31.08 -63.75 -1.30
N GLY A 43 32.35 -63.52 -0.97
CA GLY A 43 32.82 -62.30 -0.31
C GLY A 43 32.52 -61.04 -1.13
N LEU A 44 32.80 -61.08 -2.43
CA LEU A 44 32.50 -59.96 -3.33
C LEU A 44 30.99 -59.69 -3.41
N ALA A 45 30.17 -60.74 -3.52
CA ALA A 45 28.72 -60.62 -3.53
C ALA A 45 28.17 -60.00 -2.23
N ILE A 46 28.71 -60.40 -1.07
CA ILE A 46 28.35 -59.81 0.23
C ILE A 46 28.67 -58.31 0.24
N ILE A 47 29.89 -57.93 -0.16
CA ILE A 47 30.33 -56.53 -0.17
C ILE A 47 29.46 -55.71 -1.11
N MET A 48 29.13 -56.23 -2.29
CA MET A 48 28.26 -55.56 -3.26
C MET A 48 26.86 -55.32 -2.70
N ILE A 49 26.26 -56.33 -2.07
CA ILE A 49 24.92 -56.18 -1.48
C ILE A 49 24.95 -55.24 -0.28
N LEU A 50 25.97 -55.35 0.58
CA LEU A 50 26.14 -54.45 1.72
C LEU A 50 26.27 -52.99 1.27
N THR A 51 27.09 -52.75 0.25
CA THR A 51 27.26 -51.41 -0.36
C THR A 51 25.94 -50.88 -0.90
N MET A 52 25.14 -51.74 -1.57
CA MET A 52 23.84 -51.34 -2.09
C MET A 52 22.85 -50.99 -0.97
N VAL A 53 22.81 -51.77 0.12
CA VAL A 53 21.99 -51.47 1.31
C VAL A 53 22.40 -50.14 1.94
N VAL A 54 23.70 -49.87 2.07
CA VAL A 54 24.23 -48.61 2.61
C VAL A 54 23.83 -47.43 1.73
N LEU A 55 23.96 -47.55 0.40
CA LEU A 55 23.53 -46.51 -0.55
C LEU A 55 22.03 -46.23 -0.45
N PHE A 56 21.18 -47.27 -0.36
CA PHE A 56 19.74 -47.09 -0.15
C PHE A 56 19.40 -46.46 1.20
N ALA A 57 20.12 -46.79 2.26
CA ALA A 57 19.94 -46.19 3.58
C ALA A 57 20.32 -44.70 3.57
N ILE A 58 21.43 -44.34 2.90
CA ILE A 58 21.84 -42.95 2.70
C ILE A 58 20.79 -42.20 1.87
N GLU A 59 20.33 -42.77 0.75
CA GLU A 59 19.29 -42.16 -0.09
C GLU A 59 17.97 -41.97 0.68
N TRP A 60 17.57 -42.94 1.52
CA TRP A 60 16.40 -42.82 2.39
C TRP A 60 16.57 -41.71 3.42
N LEU A 61 17.74 -41.62 4.08
CA LEU A 61 18.06 -40.60 5.06
C LEU A 61 18.06 -39.20 4.43
N LEU A 62 18.70 -39.04 3.27
CA LEU A 62 18.69 -37.79 2.50
C LEU A 62 17.25 -37.40 2.11
N ARG A 63 16.47 -38.32 1.53
CA ARG A 63 15.06 -38.06 1.18
C ARG A 63 14.22 -37.68 2.39
N ARG A 64 14.46 -38.28 3.56
CA ARG A 64 13.78 -37.95 4.81
C ARG A 64 14.11 -36.53 5.26
N ILE A 65 15.38 -36.16 5.30
CA ILE A 65 15.84 -34.83 5.71
C ILE A 65 15.31 -33.76 4.73
N PHE A 66 15.38 -33.99 3.42
CA PHE A 66 14.89 -33.04 2.43
C PHE A 66 13.35 -32.95 2.36
N ARG A 67 12.59 -34.05 2.50
CA ARG A 67 11.11 -34.00 2.58
C ARG A 67 10.61 -33.33 3.86
N THR A 68 11.31 -33.49 4.98
CA THR A 68 10.99 -32.77 6.23
C THR A 68 11.42 -31.30 6.18
N GLY A 69 12.49 -30.98 5.43
CA GLY A 69 12.92 -29.62 5.14
C GLY A 69 11.90 -28.78 4.35
N ALA A 70 11.17 -29.39 3.41
CA ALA A 70 10.12 -28.72 2.64
C ALA A 70 8.91 -28.31 3.50
N HIS A 71 8.49 -29.17 4.46
CA HIS A 71 7.40 -28.86 5.39
C HIS A 71 7.77 -27.81 6.44
N THR A 72 9.04 -27.76 6.86
CA THR A 72 9.52 -26.78 7.84
C THR A 72 9.68 -25.39 7.23
N ARG A 73 10.18 -25.25 5.99
CA ARG A 73 10.26 -23.94 5.30
C ARG A 73 8.91 -23.23 5.22
N GLY A 74 7.83 -23.96 4.88
CA GLY A 74 6.47 -23.41 4.90
C GLY A 74 5.97 -23.01 6.29
N TRP A 75 6.34 -23.77 7.34
CA TRP A 75 5.98 -23.47 8.73
C TRP A 75 6.70 -22.23 9.28
N PHE A 76 7.96 -21.98 8.91
CA PHE A 76 8.69 -20.76 9.31
C PHE A 76 8.12 -19.50 8.64
N VAL A 77 7.81 -19.55 7.34
CA VAL A 77 7.18 -18.43 6.62
C VAL A 77 5.76 -18.17 7.14
N GLY A 78 4.98 -19.23 7.39
CA GLY A 78 3.64 -19.13 7.97
C GLY A 78 3.63 -18.51 9.38
N ARG A 79 4.65 -18.76 10.21
CA ARG A 79 4.76 -18.12 11.53
C ARG A 79 5.01 -16.62 11.45
N LYS A 80 5.86 -16.15 10.52
CA LYS A 80 6.10 -14.71 10.33
C LYS A 80 4.84 -13.99 9.86
N ARG A 81 4.13 -14.54 8.88
CA ARG A 81 2.84 -13.96 8.40
C ARG A 81 1.77 -13.94 9.50
N ARG A 82 1.62 -15.02 10.27
CA ARG A 82 0.72 -15.05 11.44
C ARG A 82 1.09 -14.00 12.48
N ARG A 83 2.38 -13.77 12.72
CA ARG A 83 2.86 -12.75 13.66
C ARG A 83 2.57 -11.33 13.15
N ALA A 84 2.85 -11.05 11.88
CA ALA A 84 2.55 -9.76 11.25
C ALA A 84 1.04 -9.47 11.32
N ARG A 85 0.20 -10.45 11.00
CA ARG A 85 -1.26 -10.33 11.13
C ARG A 85 -1.70 -9.99 12.55
N LYS A 86 -1.21 -10.71 13.56
CA LYS A 86 -1.52 -10.39 14.98
C LYS A 86 -1.07 -8.99 15.37
N GLN A 87 0.04 -8.50 14.84
CA GLN A 87 0.52 -7.15 15.10
C GLN A 87 -0.36 -6.09 14.42
N THR A 88 -0.80 -6.32 13.18
CA THR A 88 -1.77 -5.44 12.52
C THR A 88 -3.08 -5.41 13.32
N GLU A 89 -3.61 -6.56 13.75
CA GLU A 89 -4.82 -6.63 14.59
C GLU A 89 -4.65 -5.82 15.89
N GLN A 90 -3.52 -5.96 16.59
CA GLN A 90 -3.20 -5.17 17.78
C GLN A 90 -3.02 -3.68 17.48
N ALA A 91 -2.37 -3.34 16.37
CA ALA A 91 -2.16 -1.97 15.97
C ALA A 91 -3.48 -1.26 15.66
N LEU A 92 -4.44 -1.94 15.04
CA LEU A 92 -5.76 -1.37 14.79
C LEU A 92 -6.53 -1.09 16.09
N LEU A 93 -6.39 -1.93 17.11
CA LEU A 93 -6.93 -1.65 18.45
C LEU A 93 -6.25 -0.41 19.06
N LYS A 94 -4.93 -0.31 18.96
CA LYS A 94 -4.18 0.87 19.43
C LYS A 94 -4.52 2.14 18.67
N LEU A 95 -4.86 2.02 17.39
CA LEU A 95 -5.33 3.14 16.58
C LEU A 95 -6.68 3.64 17.10
N ALA A 96 -7.59 2.73 17.45
CA ALA A 96 -8.87 3.10 18.06
C ALA A 96 -8.70 3.70 19.48
N GLU A 97 -7.68 3.28 20.23
CA GLU A 97 -7.32 3.88 21.52
C GLU A 97 -6.62 5.27 21.37
N GLY A 98 -6.20 5.64 20.16
CA GLY A 98 -5.42 6.86 19.92
C GLY A 98 -3.94 6.77 20.30
N ASP A 99 -3.42 5.58 20.60
CA ASP A 99 -1.99 5.38 20.90
C ASP A 99 -1.17 5.26 19.62
N TYR A 100 -0.94 6.40 18.97
CA TYR A 100 -0.20 6.48 17.71
C TYR A 100 1.25 5.98 17.81
N GLN A 101 1.86 6.03 19.00
CA GLN A 101 3.22 5.52 19.19
C GLN A 101 3.25 3.99 19.07
N GLN A 102 2.29 3.30 19.68
CA GLN A 102 2.17 1.85 19.54
C GLN A 102 1.71 1.44 18.15
N VAL A 103 0.81 2.20 17.51
CA VAL A 103 0.38 1.96 16.13
C VAL A 103 1.58 1.93 15.20
N GLU A 104 2.37 3.01 15.17
CA GLU A 104 3.52 3.12 14.28
C GLU A 104 4.49 1.95 14.49
N LYS A 105 4.82 1.66 15.75
CA LYS A 105 5.74 0.57 16.11
C LYS A 105 5.22 -0.80 15.67
N LEU A 106 3.94 -1.08 15.86
CA LEU A 106 3.35 -2.38 15.52
C LEU A 106 3.16 -2.54 14.02
N MET A 107 2.74 -1.47 13.32
CA MET A 107 2.55 -1.46 11.88
C MET A 107 3.88 -1.61 11.13
N ALA A 108 4.93 -0.87 11.52
CA ALA A 108 6.22 -0.89 10.83
C ALA A 108 7.05 -2.16 11.11
N LYS A 109 7.02 -2.71 12.33
CA LYS A 109 7.97 -3.75 12.78
C LYS A 109 8.03 -5.03 11.93
N ASN A 110 6.92 -5.42 11.31
CA ASN A 110 6.88 -6.57 10.39
C ASN A 110 6.02 -6.29 9.15
N ALA A 111 5.91 -5.02 8.73
CA ALA A 111 5.10 -4.62 7.59
C ALA A 111 5.43 -5.41 6.32
N ASP A 112 6.71 -5.63 6.01
CA ASP A 112 7.16 -6.36 4.81
C ASP A 112 6.67 -7.82 4.76
N HIS A 113 6.27 -8.39 5.90
CA HIS A 113 5.73 -9.77 5.98
C HIS A 113 4.21 -9.79 6.20
N ALA A 114 3.57 -8.63 6.25
CA ALA A 114 2.13 -8.51 6.35
C ALA A 114 1.46 -8.93 5.03
N GLU A 115 0.15 -9.18 5.10
CA GLU A 115 -0.62 -9.51 3.89
C GLU A 115 -0.74 -8.30 2.96
N GLN A 116 -0.77 -7.09 3.53
CA GLN A 116 -0.81 -5.82 2.80
C GLN A 116 0.23 -4.86 3.38
N PRO A 117 1.52 -4.97 2.96
CA PRO A 117 2.60 -4.13 3.48
C PRO A 117 2.37 -2.63 3.28
N VAL A 118 1.83 -2.23 2.11
CA VAL A 118 1.55 -0.83 1.76
C VAL A 118 0.63 -0.18 2.79
N VAL A 119 -0.49 -0.84 3.10
CA VAL A 119 -1.48 -0.33 4.08
C VAL A 119 -0.84 -0.13 5.46
N ASN A 120 -0.03 -1.08 5.91
CA ASN A 120 0.67 -0.97 7.19
C ASN A 120 1.59 0.26 7.22
N TYR A 121 2.37 0.51 6.16
CA TYR A 121 3.26 1.67 6.10
C TYR A 121 2.50 2.99 5.97
N LEU A 122 1.39 3.04 5.23
CA LEU A 122 0.54 4.25 5.17
C LEU A 122 -0.04 4.60 6.54
N LEU A 123 -0.55 3.61 7.28
CA LEU A 123 -1.05 3.82 8.65
C LEU A 123 0.07 4.18 9.62
N ALA A 124 1.28 3.63 9.44
CA ALA A 124 2.44 4.03 10.22
C ALA A 124 2.84 5.49 9.93
N ALA A 125 2.79 5.92 8.67
CA ALA A 125 3.05 7.30 8.27
C ALA A 125 2.06 8.27 8.91
N GLU A 126 0.76 7.94 8.89
CA GLU A 126 -0.27 8.74 9.54
C GLU A 126 -0.10 8.80 11.05
N ALA A 127 0.20 7.67 11.69
CA ALA A 127 0.46 7.63 13.13
C ALA A 127 1.70 8.45 13.52
N ALA A 128 2.78 8.41 12.72
CA ALA A 128 3.94 9.25 12.93
C ALA A 128 3.61 10.75 12.76
N GLN A 129 2.78 11.09 11.76
CA GLN A 129 2.31 12.46 11.55
C GLN A 129 1.48 13.00 12.73
N GLN A 130 0.58 12.19 13.30
CA GLN A 130 -0.21 12.58 14.48
C GLN A 130 0.66 12.84 15.72
N ARG A 131 1.87 12.31 15.74
CA ARG A 131 2.86 12.56 16.80
C ARG A 131 3.76 13.77 16.50
N GLY A 132 3.63 14.39 15.32
CA GLY A 132 4.51 15.46 14.85
C GLY A 132 5.90 14.98 14.39
N ASP A 133 6.11 13.68 14.18
CA ASP A 133 7.37 13.13 13.67
C ASP A 133 7.34 13.06 12.14
N GLU A 134 7.57 14.20 11.49
CA GLU A 134 7.47 14.33 10.03
C GLU A 134 8.51 13.48 9.29
N ALA A 135 9.71 13.36 9.85
CA ALA A 135 10.79 12.59 9.26
C ALA A 135 10.42 11.11 9.16
N ARG A 136 9.89 10.53 10.25
CA ARG A 136 9.40 9.15 10.23
C ARG A 136 8.18 8.97 9.34
N ALA A 137 7.25 9.93 9.35
CA ALA A 137 6.09 9.88 8.47
C ALA A 137 6.52 9.80 6.99
N ASN A 138 7.50 10.61 6.59
CA ASN A 138 8.04 10.59 5.22
C ASN A 138 8.77 9.28 4.91
N GLN A 139 9.55 8.74 5.86
CA GLN A 139 10.24 7.45 5.69
C GLN A 139 9.24 6.30 5.44
N HIS A 140 8.15 6.25 6.22
CA HIS A 140 7.12 5.23 6.04
C HIS A 140 6.38 5.41 4.71
N LEU A 141 6.10 6.66 4.31
CA LEU A 141 5.45 6.96 3.04
C LEU A 141 6.33 6.57 1.83
N GLU A 142 7.63 6.83 1.88
CA GLU A 142 8.60 6.40 0.85
C GLU A 142 8.63 4.88 0.76
N ARG A 143 8.69 4.17 1.90
CA ARG A 143 8.63 2.71 1.92
C ARG A 143 7.31 2.17 1.36
N ALA A 144 6.19 2.83 1.63
CA ALA A 144 4.90 2.49 1.02
C ALA A 144 4.92 2.69 -0.51
N THR A 145 5.57 3.76 -0.99
CA THR A 145 5.74 4.07 -2.42
C THR A 145 6.52 2.95 -3.13
N GLU A 146 7.63 2.50 -2.55
CA GLU A 146 8.44 1.41 -3.11
C GLU A 146 7.65 0.09 -3.23
N LEU A 147 6.74 -0.16 -2.30
CA LEU A 147 5.97 -1.41 -2.21
C LEU A 147 4.66 -1.38 -3.00
N ALA A 148 4.15 -0.19 -3.34
CA ALA A 148 2.88 -0.01 -4.04
C ALA A 148 2.92 -0.46 -5.51
N GLY A 149 4.12 -0.46 -6.13
CA GLY A 149 4.26 -0.84 -7.54
C GLY A 149 3.44 0.10 -8.44
N ASP A 150 2.48 -0.47 -9.17
CA ASP A 150 1.66 0.29 -10.13
C ASP A 150 0.50 1.05 -9.49
N ASP A 151 0.03 0.67 -8.30
CA ASP A 151 -1.12 1.29 -7.63
C ASP A 151 -0.70 2.35 -6.61
N LEU A 152 -0.32 3.53 -7.12
CA LEU A 152 0.16 4.66 -6.33
C LEU A 152 -0.96 5.53 -5.74
N ILE A 153 -2.23 5.31 -6.12
CA ILE A 153 -3.34 6.19 -5.73
C ILE A 153 -3.47 6.31 -4.19
N PRO A 154 -3.45 5.21 -3.40
CA PRO A 154 -3.54 5.32 -1.94
C PRO A 154 -2.35 6.06 -1.33
N VAL A 155 -1.16 5.89 -1.90
CA VAL A 155 0.06 6.56 -1.43
C VAL A 155 -0.03 8.06 -1.66
N GLU A 156 -0.46 8.49 -2.83
CA GLU A 156 -0.57 9.91 -3.17
C GLU A 156 -1.72 10.60 -2.41
N ILE A 157 -2.85 9.90 -2.16
CA ILE A 157 -3.91 10.40 -1.27
C ILE A 157 -3.35 10.63 0.15
N THR A 158 -2.63 9.66 0.70
CA THR A 158 -2.00 9.81 2.01
C THR A 158 -0.96 10.93 2.00
N ARG A 159 -0.15 11.06 0.95
CA ARG A 159 0.82 12.17 0.80
C ARG A 159 0.15 13.53 0.90
N VAL A 160 -0.91 13.76 0.14
CA VAL A 160 -1.68 15.01 0.17
C VAL A 160 -2.29 15.26 1.55
N ARG A 161 -2.85 14.22 2.18
CA ARG A 161 -3.40 14.32 3.54
C ARG A 161 -2.34 14.78 4.55
N LEU A 162 -1.13 14.21 4.48
CA LEU A 162 -0.01 14.60 5.33
C LEU A 162 0.42 16.06 5.05
N GLN A 163 0.51 16.47 3.78
CA GLN A 163 0.84 17.84 3.39
C GLN A 163 -0.19 18.85 3.91
N LEU A 164 -1.49 18.56 3.80
CA LEU A 164 -2.54 19.41 4.37
C LEU A 164 -2.46 19.49 5.90
N ALA A 165 -2.13 18.38 6.58
CA ALA A 165 -1.94 18.39 8.03
C ALA A 165 -0.75 19.26 8.47
N ARG A 166 0.27 19.38 7.61
CA ARG A 166 1.46 20.23 7.83
C ARG A 166 1.30 21.68 7.36
N ASN A 167 0.13 22.06 6.85
CA ASN A 167 -0.11 23.35 6.19
C ASN A 167 0.77 23.61 4.95
N GLU A 168 1.29 22.55 4.32
CA GLU A 168 2.00 22.61 3.04
C GLU A 168 1.00 22.75 1.88
N ASN A 169 0.15 23.78 1.95
CA ASN A 169 -1.07 23.89 1.15
C ASN A 169 -0.80 23.90 -0.37
N HIS A 170 0.30 24.54 -0.81
CA HIS A 170 0.68 24.56 -2.23
C HIS A 170 1.14 23.19 -2.73
N ALA A 171 1.88 22.44 -1.91
CA ALA A 171 2.30 21.08 -2.26
C ALA A 171 1.10 20.13 -2.32
N ALA A 172 0.19 20.24 -1.34
CA ALA A 172 -1.06 19.50 -1.31
C ALA A 172 -1.92 19.78 -2.54
N ARG A 173 -2.07 21.06 -2.93
CA ARG A 173 -2.80 21.44 -4.14
C ARG A 173 -2.20 20.78 -5.39
N HIS A 174 -0.88 20.84 -5.56
CA HIS A 174 -0.22 20.22 -6.71
C HIS A 174 -0.45 18.70 -6.76
N GLY A 175 -0.41 18.04 -5.60
CA GLY A 175 -0.74 16.61 -5.50
C GLY A 175 -2.20 16.31 -5.87
N ILE A 176 -3.14 17.16 -5.43
CA ILE A 176 -4.55 17.07 -5.78
C ILE A 176 -4.80 17.22 -7.28
N ASP A 177 -4.19 18.22 -7.92
CA ASP A 177 -4.40 18.48 -9.35
C ASP A 177 -4.05 17.23 -10.17
N LYS A 178 -2.92 16.57 -9.84
CA LYS A 178 -2.53 15.29 -10.45
C LYS A 178 -3.50 14.14 -10.12
N LEU A 179 -3.97 14.04 -8.88
CA LEU A 179 -4.91 12.99 -8.48
C LEU A 179 -6.26 13.12 -9.21
N LEU A 180 -6.69 14.36 -9.50
CA LEU A 180 -7.93 14.63 -10.23
C LEU A 180 -7.81 14.31 -11.72
N GLU A 181 -6.61 14.41 -12.33
CA GLU A 181 -6.39 13.95 -13.71
C GLU A 181 -6.60 12.43 -13.85
N ILE A 182 -6.18 11.67 -12.84
CA ILE A 182 -6.25 10.20 -12.85
C ILE A 182 -7.61 9.71 -12.34
N THR A 183 -8.12 10.31 -11.25
CA THR A 183 -9.31 9.86 -10.52
C THR A 183 -10.29 10.99 -10.18
N PRO A 184 -10.89 11.65 -11.20
CA PRO A 184 -11.66 12.89 -11.04
C PRO A 184 -12.93 12.78 -10.17
N ARG A 185 -13.39 11.56 -9.86
CA ARG A 185 -14.61 11.31 -9.08
C ARG A 185 -14.34 10.53 -7.79
N HIS A 186 -13.09 10.39 -7.37
CA HIS A 186 -12.79 9.66 -6.14
C HIS A 186 -13.24 10.50 -4.92
N PRO A 187 -14.12 9.98 -4.05
CA PRO A 187 -14.72 10.78 -2.98
C PRO A 187 -13.71 11.46 -2.05
N GLU A 188 -12.66 10.74 -1.66
CA GLU A 188 -11.63 11.29 -0.77
C GLU A 188 -10.75 12.33 -1.46
N VAL A 189 -10.49 12.17 -2.77
CA VAL A 189 -9.71 13.16 -3.53
C VAL A 189 -10.49 14.46 -3.60
N LEU A 190 -11.80 14.39 -3.85
CA LEU A 190 -12.67 15.56 -3.87
C LEU A 190 -12.74 16.29 -2.52
N ARG A 191 -12.81 15.56 -1.39
CA ARG A 191 -12.78 16.16 -0.04
C ARG A 191 -11.44 16.85 0.26
N LEU A 192 -10.33 16.24 -0.13
CA LEU A 192 -9.00 16.84 0.05
C LEU A 192 -8.80 18.02 -0.92
N ALA A 193 -9.37 17.96 -2.12
CA ALA A 193 -9.33 19.04 -3.10
C ALA A 193 -10.07 20.28 -2.61
N GLU A 194 -11.26 20.12 -2.03
CA GLU A 194 -12.00 21.18 -1.35
C GLU A 194 -11.11 21.92 -0.34
N GLN A 195 -10.48 21.19 0.58
CA GLN A 195 -9.60 21.77 1.59
C GLN A 195 -8.38 22.47 0.97
N ALA A 196 -7.71 21.82 0.01
CA ALA A 196 -6.53 22.36 -0.64
C ALA A 196 -6.83 23.65 -1.41
N TYR A 197 -7.94 23.69 -2.14
CA TYR A 197 -8.33 24.86 -2.93
C TYR A 197 -8.79 26.03 -2.06
N ILE A 198 -9.57 25.77 -1.00
CA ILE A 198 -9.95 26.84 -0.05
C ILE A 198 -8.71 27.45 0.60
N ARG A 199 -7.79 26.62 1.09
CA ARG A 199 -6.58 27.11 1.79
C ARG A 199 -5.59 27.85 0.89
N THR A 200 -5.63 27.60 -0.41
CA THR A 200 -4.73 28.25 -1.39
C THR A 200 -5.41 29.38 -2.18
N GLY A 201 -6.69 29.66 -1.93
CA GLY A 201 -7.47 30.62 -2.72
C GLY A 201 -7.64 30.23 -4.19
N ALA A 202 -7.62 28.93 -4.49
CA ALA A 202 -7.76 28.38 -5.84
C ALA A 202 -9.24 28.30 -6.26
N TRP A 203 -9.92 29.44 -6.25
CA TRP A 203 -11.37 29.52 -6.36
C TRP A 203 -11.94 28.97 -7.67
N ASN A 204 -11.27 29.20 -8.80
CA ASN A 204 -11.69 28.62 -10.08
C ASN A 204 -11.67 27.08 -10.04
N SER A 205 -10.59 26.49 -9.52
CA SER A 205 -10.46 25.04 -9.38
C SER A 205 -11.50 24.47 -8.40
N LEU A 206 -11.86 25.23 -7.36
CA LEU A 206 -12.95 24.86 -6.45
C LEU A 206 -14.30 24.80 -7.19
N LEU A 207 -14.63 25.79 -8.03
CA LEU A 207 -15.85 25.77 -8.84
C LEU A 207 -15.88 24.59 -9.82
N ASP A 208 -14.74 24.26 -10.43
CA ASP A 208 -14.62 23.19 -11.41
C ASP A 208 -14.89 21.79 -10.82
N ILE A 209 -14.60 21.58 -9.54
CA ILE A 209 -14.82 20.28 -8.89
C ILE A 209 -16.25 20.06 -8.37
N ILE A 210 -17.04 21.12 -8.15
CA ILE A 210 -18.41 21.01 -7.58
C ILE A 210 -19.32 20.07 -8.39
N PRO A 211 -19.36 20.11 -9.73
CA PRO A 211 -20.15 19.16 -10.52
C PRO A 211 -19.70 17.71 -10.35
N SER A 212 -18.41 17.47 -10.13
CA SER A 212 -17.86 16.14 -9.85
C SER A 212 -18.20 15.68 -8.44
N MET A 213 -18.22 16.58 -7.46
CA MET A 213 -18.72 16.32 -6.10
C MET A 213 -20.18 15.89 -6.11
N ALA A 214 -21.04 16.60 -6.85
CA ALA A 214 -22.44 16.23 -7.01
C ALA A 214 -22.61 14.83 -7.61
N LYS A 215 -21.88 14.52 -8.69
CA LYS A 215 -21.93 13.19 -9.34
C LYS A 215 -21.41 12.06 -8.46
N ALA A 216 -20.45 12.34 -7.60
CA ALA A 216 -19.87 11.37 -6.66
C ALA A 216 -20.62 11.30 -5.32
N ASN A 217 -21.71 12.07 -5.15
CA ASN A 217 -22.44 12.23 -3.88
C ASN A 217 -21.51 12.61 -2.71
N VAL A 218 -20.55 13.51 -2.97
CA VAL A 218 -19.70 14.10 -1.96
C VAL A 218 -20.37 15.38 -1.47
N SER A 219 -20.63 15.42 -0.16
CA SER A 219 -21.39 16.47 0.53
C SER A 219 -22.85 16.56 0.07
N ASP A 220 -23.67 17.31 0.79
CA ASP A 220 -25.05 17.59 0.38
C ASP A 220 -25.11 18.78 -0.61
N GLU A 221 -26.30 19.05 -1.13
CA GLU A 221 -26.51 20.14 -2.08
C GLU A 221 -26.33 21.51 -1.44
N GLU A 222 -26.69 21.65 -0.16
CA GLU A 222 -26.55 22.89 0.61
C GLU A 222 -25.07 23.26 0.78
N HIS A 223 -24.23 22.33 1.24
CA HIS A 223 -22.78 22.55 1.35
C HIS A 223 -22.14 22.86 0.00
N ARG A 224 -22.57 22.22 -1.09
CA ARG A 224 -22.07 22.55 -2.43
C ARG A 224 -22.46 23.97 -2.86
N ALA A 225 -23.66 24.42 -2.54
CA ALA A 225 -24.10 25.79 -2.81
C ALA A 225 -23.31 26.81 -1.99
N GLU A 226 -23.02 26.51 -0.72
CA GLU A 226 -22.16 27.33 0.14
C GLU A 226 -20.73 27.42 -0.42
N LEU A 227 -20.16 26.30 -0.86
CA LEU A 227 -18.84 26.27 -1.51
C LEU A 227 -18.82 27.08 -2.81
N GLU A 228 -19.88 27.01 -3.63
CA GLU A 228 -20.02 27.82 -4.84
C GLU A 228 -20.01 29.31 -4.49
N GLN A 229 -20.81 29.72 -3.51
CA GLN A 229 -20.86 31.11 -3.04
C GLN A 229 -19.50 31.57 -2.51
N LEU A 230 -18.85 30.77 -1.68
CA LEU A 230 -17.54 31.06 -1.11
C LEU A 230 -16.48 31.24 -2.19
N ALA A 231 -16.48 30.39 -3.22
CA ALA A 231 -15.55 30.50 -4.33
C ALA A 231 -15.78 31.77 -5.16
N TRP A 232 -17.05 32.11 -5.46
CA TRP A 232 -17.36 33.36 -6.16
C TRP A 232 -16.99 34.60 -5.36
N ILE A 233 -17.26 34.58 -4.05
CA ILE A 233 -16.84 35.63 -3.10
C ILE A 233 -15.32 35.80 -3.16
N GLY A 234 -14.55 34.71 -3.02
CA GLY A 234 -13.10 34.77 -3.10
C GLY A 234 -12.56 35.26 -4.45
N LEU A 235 -13.25 34.97 -5.56
CA LEU A 235 -12.91 35.53 -6.87
C LEU A 235 -13.14 37.04 -6.92
N MET A 236 -14.26 37.53 -6.37
CA MET A 236 -14.52 38.97 -6.29
C MET A 236 -13.49 39.69 -5.43
N ASP A 237 -13.08 39.12 -4.30
CA ASP A 237 -12.04 39.70 -3.45
C ASP A 237 -10.70 39.80 -4.19
N LYS A 238 -10.36 38.74 -4.94
CA LYS A 238 -9.14 38.72 -5.74
C LYS A 238 -9.17 39.76 -6.87
N THR A 239 -10.27 39.86 -7.61
CA THR A 239 -10.38 40.83 -8.72
C THR A 239 -10.45 42.27 -8.22
N LEU A 240 -11.09 42.50 -7.07
CA LEU A 240 -11.08 43.79 -6.39
C LEU A 240 -9.67 44.18 -5.95
N ALA A 241 -8.88 43.24 -5.40
CA ALA A 241 -7.50 43.48 -5.01
C ALA A 241 -6.58 43.76 -6.21
N ASP A 242 -6.77 43.06 -7.32
CA ASP A 242 -5.92 43.18 -8.52
C ASP A 242 -6.25 44.41 -9.38
N GLY A 243 -7.53 44.80 -9.47
CA GLY A 243 -8.03 45.80 -10.43
C GLY A 243 -8.97 46.87 -9.85
N GLY A 244 -9.17 46.90 -8.54
CA GLY A 244 -10.07 47.85 -7.89
C GLY A 244 -11.54 47.66 -8.27
N SER A 245 -12.36 48.67 -7.98
CA SER A 245 -13.80 48.65 -8.26
C SER A 245 -14.10 48.55 -9.76
N GLU A 246 -13.28 49.17 -10.61
CA GLU A 246 -13.41 49.12 -12.06
C GLU A 246 -13.13 47.71 -12.60
N GLY A 247 -12.03 47.08 -12.17
CA GLY A 247 -11.70 45.70 -12.54
C GLY A 247 -12.76 44.69 -12.08
N LEU A 248 -13.30 44.87 -10.87
CA LEU A 248 -14.39 44.06 -10.35
C LEU A 248 -15.66 44.21 -11.21
N ARG A 249 -15.99 45.43 -11.64
CA ARG A 249 -17.15 45.73 -12.50
C ARG A 249 -17.03 45.06 -13.86
N ASP A 250 -15.87 45.15 -14.50
CA ASP A 250 -15.62 44.53 -15.80
C ASP A 250 -15.62 43.01 -15.72
N TRP A 251 -15.02 42.47 -14.65
CA TRP A 251 -15.10 41.05 -14.36
C TRP A 251 -16.55 40.58 -14.17
N TRP A 252 -17.37 41.31 -13.41
CA TRP A 252 -18.79 40.97 -13.19
C TRP A 252 -19.57 40.96 -14.51
N LYS A 253 -19.37 41.97 -15.38
CA LYS A 253 -19.99 42.03 -16.71
C LYS A 253 -19.61 40.85 -17.61
N SER A 254 -18.39 40.34 -17.47
CA SER A 254 -17.92 39.16 -18.22
C SER A 254 -18.55 37.84 -17.76
N GLN A 255 -19.18 37.81 -16.58
CA GLN A 255 -19.83 36.61 -16.07
C GLN A 255 -21.15 36.30 -16.80
N ASN A 256 -21.45 35.00 -16.88
CA ASN A 256 -22.68 34.52 -17.51
C ASN A 256 -23.94 35.04 -16.77
N ARG A 257 -25.08 35.05 -17.45
CA ARG A 257 -26.34 35.57 -16.89
C ARG A 257 -26.81 34.78 -15.66
N LYS A 258 -26.60 33.46 -15.63
CA LYS A 258 -27.03 32.58 -14.53
C LYS A 258 -26.32 32.96 -13.22
N THR A 259 -25.01 33.17 -13.27
CA THR A 259 -24.19 33.63 -12.13
C THR A 259 -24.63 35.03 -11.70
N ARG A 260 -24.83 35.95 -12.64
CA ARG A 260 -25.26 37.32 -12.32
C ARG A 260 -26.67 37.44 -11.73
N SER A 261 -27.54 36.47 -11.97
CA SER A 261 -28.91 36.44 -11.42
C SER A 261 -29.00 35.80 -10.03
N GLN A 262 -27.91 35.24 -9.50
CA GLN A 262 -27.93 34.66 -8.15
C GLN A 262 -27.96 35.79 -7.11
N VAL A 263 -29.04 35.86 -6.33
CA VAL A 263 -29.26 36.91 -5.31
C VAL A 263 -28.10 37.01 -4.32
N ALA A 264 -27.60 35.87 -3.82
CA ALA A 264 -26.47 35.85 -2.89
C ALA A 264 -25.21 36.50 -3.47
N LEU A 265 -24.92 36.27 -4.76
CA LEU A 265 -23.78 36.87 -5.44
C LEU A 265 -23.98 38.35 -5.72
N GLN A 266 -25.20 38.78 -6.03
CA GLN A 266 -25.53 40.20 -6.20
C GLN A 266 -25.34 40.98 -4.90
N VAL A 267 -25.78 40.43 -3.76
CA VAL A 267 -25.56 41.04 -2.44
C VAL A 267 -24.06 41.12 -2.14
N ALA A 268 -23.32 40.03 -2.36
CA ALA A 268 -21.88 39.99 -2.13
C ALA A 268 -21.11 40.98 -3.02
N MET A 269 -21.53 41.14 -4.28
CA MET A 269 -20.99 42.12 -5.22
C MET A 269 -21.28 43.56 -4.76
N ALA A 270 -22.52 43.85 -4.36
CA ALA A 270 -22.91 45.18 -3.90
C ALA A 270 -22.16 45.61 -2.63
N ASN A 271 -21.99 44.70 -1.66
CA ASN A 271 -21.21 44.97 -0.45
C ASN A 271 -19.77 45.37 -0.76
N ARG A 272 -19.09 44.65 -1.67
CA ARG A 272 -17.71 44.98 -2.09
C ARG A 272 -17.59 46.31 -2.82
N LEU A 273 -18.58 46.64 -3.65
CA LEU A 273 -18.63 47.94 -4.32
C LEU A 273 -18.83 49.07 -3.32
N ILE A 274 -19.66 48.88 -2.28
CA ILE A 274 -19.81 49.84 -1.20
C ILE A 274 -18.49 50.01 -0.41
N GLU A 275 -17.83 48.90 -0.07
CA GLU A 275 -16.52 48.93 0.62
C GLU A 275 -15.42 49.61 -0.21
N SER A 276 -15.57 49.66 -1.53
CA SER A 276 -14.65 50.32 -2.46
C SER A 276 -15.13 51.70 -2.93
N ASP A 277 -16.11 52.30 -2.25
CA ASP A 277 -16.67 53.65 -2.49
C ASP A 277 -17.37 53.83 -3.86
N ASP A 278 -17.76 52.71 -4.51
CA ASP A 278 -18.51 52.70 -5.77
C ASP A 278 -20.02 52.47 -5.52
N HIS A 279 -20.62 53.44 -4.82
CA HIS A 279 -22.00 53.36 -4.36
C HIS A 279 -23.03 53.36 -5.51
N ASP A 280 -22.74 54.08 -6.60
CA ASP A 280 -23.62 54.19 -7.76
C ASP A 280 -23.79 52.83 -8.45
N THR A 281 -22.69 52.10 -8.66
CA THR A 281 -22.73 50.77 -9.26
C THR A 281 -23.39 49.76 -8.32
N ALA A 282 -23.13 49.86 -7.01
CA ALA A 282 -23.78 49.01 -6.02
C ALA A 282 -25.31 49.17 -6.04
N GLN A 283 -25.80 50.41 -6.11
CA GLN A 283 -27.24 50.70 -6.20
C GLN A 283 -27.87 50.08 -7.45
N GLN A 284 -27.20 50.17 -8.61
CA GLN A 284 -27.70 49.57 -9.85
C GLN A 284 -27.87 48.06 -9.73
N ILE A 285 -26.87 47.36 -9.17
CA ILE A 285 -26.91 45.90 -9.00
C ILE A 285 -28.02 45.48 -8.04
N ILE A 286 -28.23 46.22 -6.94
CA ILE A 286 -29.32 45.93 -5.99
C ILE A 286 -30.69 46.11 -6.65
N ILE A 287 -30.89 47.19 -7.41
CA ILE A 287 -32.16 47.46 -8.09
C ILE A 287 -32.44 46.39 -9.17
N GLU A 288 -31.42 45.94 -9.90
CA GLU A 288 -31.56 44.85 -10.85
C GLU A 288 -31.90 43.51 -10.18
N GLY A 289 -31.36 43.25 -8.99
CA GLY A 289 -31.65 42.04 -8.22
C GLY A 289 -33.05 41.97 -7.61
N LEU A 290 -33.72 43.11 -7.45
CA LEU A 290 -35.08 43.20 -6.91
C LEU A 290 -36.19 43.05 -7.96
N LYS A 291 -35.84 43.05 -9.26
CA LYS A 291 -36.78 42.91 -10.38
C LYS A 291 -36.93 41.46 -10.84
#